data_AF-A0A946GD88-F1
#
_entry.id   AF-A0A946GD88-F1
#
_cell.length_a   1.000
_cell.length_b   1.000
_cell.length_c   1.000
_cell.angle_alpha   90.00
_cell.angle_beta   90.00
_cell.angle_gamma   90.00
#
_symmetry.space_group_name_H-M   'P 1'
#
loop_
_entity.id
_entity.type
_entity.pdbx_description
1 polymer ?
#
loop_
_entity_poly.entity_id
_entity_poly.type
_entity_poly.pdbx_seq_one_letter_code
_entity_poly.pdbx_strand_id
1 'polypeptide(L)'
;MRISEIDPNNLSTEQQVIYDRITAGPRGQVRGPYHAWLRNPGYCDQVEKMGHYLRFAAILPGNLRELAIITVARHWRAEFEWFAHAPVALREGVS
;
A
#
# COMPACT_ATOMS: atom_id res chain seq x y z
N MET A 1 20.58 -5.98 -1.82
CA MET A 1 20.35 -6.03 -0.36
C MET A 1 18.88 -5.78 -0.09
N ARG A 2 18.21 -6.56 0.79
CA ARG A 2 16.83 -6.26 1.22
C ARG A 2 16.87 -5.24 2.35
N ILE A 3 15.98 -4.26 2.32
CA ILE A 3 15.82 -3.28 3.40
C ILE A 3 15.16 -3.97 4.58
N SER A 4 15.71 -3.81 5.79
CA SER A 4 15.09 -4.33 7.00
C SER A 4 13.75 -3.64 7.26
N GLU A 5 12.81 -4.39 7.82
CA GLU A 5 11.54 -3.83 8.29
C GLU A 5 11.79 -2.72 9.32
N ILE A 6 10.83 -1.80 9.41
CA ILE A 6 10.88 -0.72 10.39
C ILE A 6 10.48 -1.29 11.75
N ASP A 7 11.24 -0.98 12.81
CA ASP A 7 10.90 -1.37 14.17
C ASP A 7 9.84 -0.40 14.72
N PRO A 8 8.61 -0.85 14.98
CA PRO A 8 7.55 0.01 15.50
C PRO A 8 7.86 0.61 16.88
N ASN A 9 8.80 0.03 17.63
CA ASN A 9 9.20 0.54 18.95
C ASN A 9 10.27 1.64 18.88
N ASN A 10 10.76 1.95 17.68
CA ASN A 10 11.85 2.90 17.47
C ASN A 10 11.57 3.81 16.25
N LEU A 11 10.44 4.51 16.30
CA LEU A 11 10.00 5.47 15.28
C LEU A 11 10.26 6.91 15.73
N SER A 12 10.62 7.79 14.79
CA SER A 12 10.51 9.24 15.03
C SER A 12 9.04 9.64 15.20
N THR A 13 8.79 10.83 15.74
CA THR A 13 7.42 11.37 15.86
C THR A 13 6.71 11.42 14.50
N GLU A 14 7.36 11.85 13.41
CA GLU A 14 6.71 11.87 12.11
C GLU A 14 6.42 10.46 11.57
N GLN A 15 7.34 9.52 11.78
CA GLN A 15 7.15 8.13 11.39
C GLN A 15 6.00 7.48 12.14
N GLN A 16 5.90 7.72 13.46
CA GLN A 16 4.83 7.20 14.31
C GLN A 16 3.45 7.67 13.83
N VAL A 17 3.31 8.96 13.55
CA VAL A 17 2.03 9.53 13.05
C VAL A 17 1.57 8.84 11.75
N ILE A 18 2.49 8.58 10.83
CA ILE A 18 2.17 7.92 9.56
C ILE A 18 1.89 6.43 9.79
N TYR A 19 2.70 5.77 10.63
CA TYR A 19 2.53 4.36 11.00
C TYR A 19 1.13 4.12 11.58
N ASP A 20 0.74 4.90 12.59
CA ASP A 20 -0.56 4.78 13.27
C ASP A 20 -1.73 5.03 12.32
N ARG A 21 -1.59 5.99 11.39
CA ARG A 21 -2.63 6.24 10.39
C ARG A 21 -2.79 5.07 9.43
N ILE A 22 -1.69 4.43 9.01
CA ILE A 22 -1.74 3.26 8.12
C ILE A 22 -2.39 2.07 8.84
N THR A 23 -2.01 1.82 10.10
CA THR A 23 -2.54 0.69 10.88
C THR A 23 -4.00 0.88 11.27
N ALA A 24 -4.42 2.09 11.64
CA ALA A 24 -5.82 2.42 11.94
C ALA A 24 -6.71 2.49 10.69
N GLY A 25 -6.11 2.70 9.50
CA GLY A 25 -6.82 2.82 8.24
C GLY A 25 -7.22 1.48 7.60
N PRO A 26 -7.90 1.50 6.44
CA PRO A 26 -8.36 0.30 5.73
C PRO A 26 -7.22 -0.61 5.22
N ARG A 27 -5.95 -0.19 5.34
CA ARG A 27 -4.78 -1.04 5.07
C ARG A 27 -4.49 -2.00 6.22
N GLY A 28 -4.84 -1.63 7.46
CA GLY A 28 -4.70 -2.44 8.67
C GLY A 28 -3.27 -2.63 9.20
N GLN A 29 -2.25 -2.54 8.34
CA GLN A 29 -0.86 -2.73 8.75
C GLN A 29 0.13 -2.04 7.80
N VAL A 30 1.30 -1.67 8.35
CA VAL A 30 2.48 -1.32 7.55
C VAL A 30 3.07 -2.60 6.95
N ARG A 31 3.13 -2.66 5.62
CA ARG A 31 3.66 -3.82 4.89
C ARG A 31 4.29 -3.43 3.55
N GLY A 32 5.16 -4.30 3.04
CA GLY A 32 5.78 -4.13 1.72
C GLY A 32 6.56 -2.83 1.61
N PRO A 33 6.34 -2.00 0.57
CA PRO A 33 7.17 -0.82 0.31
C PRO A 33 7.10 0.25 1.42
N TYR A 34 6.07 0.23 2.27
CA TYR A 34 5.94 1.18 3.38
C TYR A 34 7.10 1.09 4.39
N HIS A 35 7.72 -0.09 4.58
CA HIS A 35 8.92 -0.19 5.42
C HIS A 35 10.12 0.61 4.87
N ALA A 36 10.22 0.72 3.54
CA ALA A 36 11.22 1.55 2.91
C ALA A 36 10.81 3.02 2.93
N TRP A 37 9.55 3.33 2.61
CA TRP A 37 9.07 4.70 2.52
C TRP A 37 9.05 5.43 3.85
N LEU A 38 8.71 4.76 4.96
CA LEU A 38 8.74 5.38 6.29
C LEU A 38 10.13 5.89 6.69
N ARG A 39 11.21 5.41 6.07
CA ARG A 39 12.56 5.97 6.27
C ARG A 39 12.71 7.38 5.71
N ASN A 40 11.80 7.81 4.84
CA ASN A 40 11.60 9.19 4.39
C ASN A 40 10.14 9.60 4.66
N PRO A 41 9.81 10.06 5.87
CA PRO A 41 8.42 10.27 6.30
C PRO A 41 7.69 11.29 5.43
N GLY A 42 8.37 12.33 4.95
CA GLY A 42 7.78 13.31 4.02
C GLY A 42 7.29 12.65 2.72
N TYR A 43 8.09 11.76 2.14
CA TYR A 43 7.69 10.98 0.97
C TYR A 43 6.57 9.98 1.29
N CYS A 44 6.71 9.26 2.42
CA CYS A 44 5.73 8.27 2.85
C CYS A 44 4.33 8.88 3.04
N ASP A 45 4.26 10.07 3.64
CA ASP A 45 3.00 10.77 3.88
C ASP A 45 2.25 11.06 2.57
N GLN A 46 2.97 11.54 1.55
CA GLN A 46 2.38 11.89 0.25
C GLN A 46 1.90 10.64 -0.51
N VAL A 47 2.72 9.59 -0.57
CA VAL A 47 2.36 8.36 -1.31
C VAL A 47 1.24 7.59 -0.62
N GLU A 48 1.20 7.62 0.72
CA GLU A 48 0.11 7.01 1.50
C GLU A 48 -1.22 7.68 1.20
N LYS A 49 -1.28 9.01 1.28
CA LYS A 49 -2.48 9.82 0.99
C LYS A 49 -2.98 9.61 -0.44
N MET A 50 -2.07 9.67 -1.41
CA MET A 50 -2.41 9.38 -2.81
C MET A 50 -2.98 7.97 -2.97
N GLY A 51 -2.30 6.96 -2.41
CA GLY A 51 -2.73 5.58 -2.47
C GLY A 51 -4.05 5.33 -1.73
N HIS A 52 -4.32 6.05 -0.64
CA HIS A 52 -5.59 6.00 0.07
C HIS A 52 -6.71 6.52 -0.81
N TYR A 53 -6.53 7.72 -1.37
CA TYR A 53 -7.51 8.33 -2.27
C TYR A 53 -7.85 7.40 -3.44
N LEU A 54 -6.83 6.93 -4.16
CA LEU A 54 -7.02 6.05 -5.32
C LEU A 54 -7.73 4.74 -4.98
N ARG A 55 -7.56 4.21 -3.77
CA ARG A 55 -8.13 2.92 -3.37
C ARG A 55 -9.52 3.01 -2.75
N PHE A 56 -9.82 4.09 -2.04
CA PHE A 56 -10.99 4.13 -1.16
C PHE A 56 -11.91 5.32 -1.39
N ALA A 57 -11.46 6.36 -2.12
CA ALA A 57 -12.24 7.58 -2.34
C ALA A 57 -12.43 7.97 -3.82
N ALA A 58 -11.63 7.40 -4.73
CA ALA A 58 -11.73 7.66 -6.15
C ALA A 58 -12.97 6.99 -6.79
N ILE A 59 -13.28 7.40 -8.03
CA ILE A 59 -14.53 7.06 -8.71
C ILE A 59 -14.58 5.67 -9.35
N LEU A 60 -13.45 4.99 -9.50
CA LEU A 60 -13.42 3.69 -10.18
C LEU A 60 -14.01 2.60 -9.28
N PRO A 61 -14.95 1.77 -9.79
CA PRO A 61 -15.46 0.63 -9.05
C PRO A 61 -14.34 -0.37 -8.78
N GLY A 62 -14.51 -1.19 -7.73
CA GLY A 62 -13.47 -2.08 -7.21
C GLY A 62 -12.91 -3.03 -8.26
N ASN A 63 -13.75 -3.62 -9.11
CA ASN A 63 -13.33 -4.52 -10.19
C ASN A 63 -12.40 -3.83 -11.20
N LEU A 64 -12.74 -2.63 -11.68
CA LEU A 64 -11.91 -1.89 -12.64
C LEU A 64 -10.61 -1.39 -12.01
N ARG A 65 -10.69 -0.94 -10.76
CA ARG A 65 -9.52 -0.50 -9.99
C ARG A 65 -8.53 -1.64 -9.80
N GLU A 66 -9.00 -2.79 -9.33
CA GLU A 66 -8.15 -3.95 -9.09
C GLU A 66 -7.65 -4.58 -10.40
N LEU A 67 -8.45 -4.59 -11.47
CA LEU A 67 -8.01 -5.00 -12.81
C LEU A 67 -6.79 -4.16 -13.25
N ALA A 68 -6.88 -2.84 -13.15
CA ALA A 68 -5.76 -1.96 -13.49
C ALA A 68 -4.51 -2.28 -12.66
N ILE A 69 -4.66 -2.49 -11.34
CA ILE A 69 -3.55 -2.81 -10.44
C ILE A 69 -2.89 -4.13 -10.81
N ILE A 70 -3.65 -5.22 -10.95
CA ILE A 70 -3.08 -6.55 -11.24
C ILE A 70 -2.47 -6.63 -12.65
N THR A 71 -3.02 -5.89 -13.62
CA THR A 71 -2.44 -5.80 -14.97
C THR A 71 -1.06 -5.14 -14.92
N VAL A 72 -0.94 -4.01 -14.21
CA VAL A 72 0.36 -3.32 -14.03
C VAL A 72 1.32 -4.20 -13.24
N ALA A 73 0.85 -4.84 -12.16
CA ALA A 73 1.66 -5.75 -11.37
C ALA A 73 2.22 -6.91 -12.21
N ARG A 74 1.39 -7.50 -13.07
CA ARG A 74 1.83 -8.60 -13.97
C ARG A 74 2.81 -8.10 -15.02
N HIS A 75 2.55 -6.95 -15.64
CA HIS A 75 3.41 -6.37 -16.67
C HIS A 75 4.83 -6.14 -16.14
N TRP A 76 4.95 -5.54 -14.95
CA TRP A 76 6.24 -5.27 -14.33
C TRP A 76 6.82 -6.43 -13.51
N ARG A 77 6.13 -7.57 -13.46
CA ARG A 77 6.47 -8.72 -12.60
C ARG A 77 6.65 -8.29 -11.13
N ALA A 78 5.82 -7.36 -10.66
CA ALA A 78 5.82 -6.87 -9.29
C ALA A 78 5.12 -7.88 -8.38
N GLU A 79 5.89 -8.84 -7.86
CA GLU A 79 5.36 -10.00 -7.11
C GLU A 79 4.60 -9.61 -5.85
N PHE A 80 5.06 -8.58 -5.12
CA PHE A 80 4.35 -8.08 -3.94
C PHE A 80 2.96 -7.53 -4.30
N GLU A 81 2.88 -6.69 -5.34
CA GLU A 81 1.61 -6.12 -5.77
C GLU A 81 0.66 -7.21 -6.25
N TRP A 82 1.17 -8.19 -7.03
CA TRP A 82 0.38 -9.34 -7.44
C TRP A 82 -0.15 -10.14 -6.24
N PHE A 83 0.72 -10.49 -5.28
CA PHE A 83 0.34 -11.21 -4.07
C PHE A 83 -0.71 -10.46 -3.26
N ALA A 84 -0.54 -9.14 -3.10
CA ALA A 84 -1.44 -8.32 -2.30
C ALA A 84 -2.80 -8.08 -2.97
N HIS A 85 -2.84 -7.98 -4.31
CA HIS A 85 -4.01 -7.52 -5.05
C HIS A 85 -4.76 -8.61 -5.82
N ALA A 86 -4.13 -9.70 -6.26
CA ALA A 86 -4.83 -10.78 -6.97
C ALA A 86 -6.01 -11.37 -6.15
N PRO A 87 -5.89 -11.61 -4.83
CA PRO A 87 -7.04 -12.04 -4.02
C PRO A 87 -8.12 -10.97 -3.88
N VAL A 88 -7.77 -9.69 -3.94
CA VAL A 88 -8.72 -8.58 -3.88
C VAL A 88 -9.48 -8.50 -5.20
N ALA A 89 -8.78 -8.56 -6.33
CA ALA A 89 -9.37 -8.57 -7.67
C ALA A 89 -10.41 -9.67 -7.84
N LEU A 90 -10.11 -10.90 -7.38
CA LEU A 90 -11.06 -12.01 -7.39
C LEU A 90 -12.32 -11.71 -6.56
N ARG A 91 -12.16 -11.14 -5.35
CA ARG A 91 -13.29 -10.75 -4.49
C ARG A 91 -14.15 -9.64 -5.11
N GLU A 92 -13.52 -8.74 -5.86
CA GLU A 92 -14.20 -7.67 -6.59
C GLU A 92 -14.82 -8.16 -7.92
N GLY A 93 -14.63 -9.44 -8.30
CA GLY A 93 -15.27 -10.05 -9.46
C GLY A 93 -14.45 -10.00 -10.77
N VAL A 94 -13.14 -9.81 -10.68
CA VAL A 94 -12.23 -10.01 -11.84
C VAL A 94 -12.00 -11.51 -12.06
N SER A 95 -12.17 -12.00 -13.29
CA SER A 95 -12.10 -13.43 -13.66
C SER A 95 -11.21 -13.68 -14.87
#